data_AF-A0A074YW87-F1
#
_entry.id   AF-A0A074YW87-F1
#
_cell.length_a   1.000
_cell.length_b   1.000
_cell.length_c   1.000
_cell.angle_alpha   90.00
_cell.angle_beta   90.00
_cell.angle_gamma   90.00
#
_symmetry.space_group_name_H-M   'P 1'
#
loop_
_entity.id
_entity.type
_entity.pdbx_description
1 polymer ?
#
loop_
_entity_poly.entity_id
_entity_poly.type
_entity_poly.pdbx_seq_one_letter_code
_entity_poly.pdbx_strand_id
1 'polypeptide(L)'
;MKSIFVSAALVAAADALIARDSTCCFHLTASGGPGGIVGQLSDGQNRIGQGMLILYIVCLPGAQYCIDSKGGLTDQSGRGCILTPPTTQFQCDQGASPTDGFSVSCDGTLSFKGNTEFKSCPTGDNGGYNIYTTAPAGQGGCVSVKLSADSCKSGCPAPAPAPAPAPKTCPAALTGTYEYPHLIVPVDSKQPDKAFGTQYNGTVSGSVSSLFNFDIPTSDNGKTCSLVFLFPQKQNLETSSFAFSGTGGIDFAMLKGPASSSTTYNNRPGVGTGYGVTKVAPGNSYTIATFPCPGGSAIGFDLSTSDDTMLSYFQDYNPSPIGLYITVC
;
A
#
# COMPACT_ATOMS: atom_id res chain seq x y z
N MET A 1 -21.97 25.22 -71.10
CA MET A 1 -22.45 24.29 -70.05
C MET A 1 -21.65 24.55 -68.77
N LYS A 2 -22.38 24.75 -67.67
CA LYS A 2 -21.94 24.74 -66.25
C LYS A 2 -20.90 25.79 -65.82
N SER A 3 -21.36 26.80 -65.09
CA SER A 3 -20.57 27.44 -64.05
C SER A 3 -21.43 27.56 -62.79
N ILE A 4 -20.83 27.14 -61.68
CA ILE A 4 -21.46 26.71 -60.43
C ILE A 4 -21.48 27.88 -59.44
N PHE A 5 -22.56 27.95 -58.65
CA PHE A 5 -22.81 28.87 -57.53
C PHE A 5 -21.81 28.71 -56.39
N VAL A 6 -21.47 29.80 -55.70
CA VAL A 6 -21.15 29.74 -54.25
C VAL A 6 -21.73 30.97 -53.56
N SER A 7 -22.83 30.80 -52.84
CA SER A 7 -23.34 31.76 -51.84
C SER A 7 -22.67 31.47 -50.51
N ALA A 8 -21.94 32.43 -49.95
CA ALA A 8 -21.38 32.35 -48.60
C ALA A 8 -22.45 32.76 -47.58
N ALA A 9 -22.93 31.82 -46.78
CA ALA A 9 -23.79 32.09 -45.63
C ALA A 9 -22.91 32.34 -44.39
N LEU A 10 -22.98 33.54 -43.81
CA LEU A 10 -22.47 33.81 -42.46
C LEU A 10 -23.44 33.21 -41.43
N VAL A 11 -23.01 32.18 -40.73
CA VAL A 11 -23.69 31.68 -39.53
C VAL A 11 -23.02 32.34 -38.33
N ALA A 12 -23.73 33.24 -37.65
CA ALA A 12 -23.33 33.75 -36.35
C ALA A 12 -23.59 32.63 -35.32
N ALA A 13 -22.53 32.00 -34.82
CA ALA A 13 -22.61 31.13 -33.66
C ALA A 13 -22.67 32.01 -32.41
N ALA A 14 -23.82 32.00 -31.73
CA ALA A 14 -23.92 32.49 -30.38
C ALA A 14 -23.28 31.44 -29.46
N ASP A 15 -22.08 31.71 -28.96
CA ASP A 15 -21.49 30.94 -27.87
C ASP A 15 -22.31 31.22 -26.60
N ALA A 16 -23.28 30.35 -26.33
CA ALA A 16 -23.88 30.25 -25.02
C ALA A 16 -22.80 29.74 -24.05
N LEU A 17 -22.20 30.66 -23.29
CA LEU A 17 -21.44 30.35 -22.08
C LEU A 17 -22.38 29.70 -21.07
N ILE A 18 -22.59 28.39 -21.19
CA ILE A 18 -23.03 27.58 -20.06
C ILE A 18 -21.83 27.54 -19.11
N ALA A 19 -21.86 28.38 -18.09
CA ALA A 19 -21.05 28.17 -16.90
C ALA A 19 -21.40 26.77 -16.40
N ARG A 20 -20.53 25.79 -16.67
CA ARG A 20 -20.64 24.45 -16.09
C ARG A 20 -20.38 24.64 -14.61
N ASP A 21 -21.43 24.84 -13.82
CA ASP A 21 -21.35 24.69 -12.38
C ASP A 21 -20.75 23.29 -12.15
N SER A 22 -19.60 23.26 -11.50
CA SER A 22 -18.81 22.07 -11.25
C SER A 22 -19.48 21.25 -10.15
N THR A 23 -20.71 20.81 -10.40
CA THR A 23 -21.49 20.01 -9.47
C THR A 23 -20.87 18.62 -9.38
N CYS A 24 -20.48 18.23 -8.17
CA CYS A 24 -19.95 16.91 -7.90
C CYS A 24 -20.89 16.14 -6.98
N CYS A 25 -21.14 14.86 -7.26
CA CYS A 25 -22.07 14.05 -6.48
C CYS A 25 -21.37 12.92 -5.70
N PHE A 26 -21.88 12.62 -4.51
CA PHE A 26 -21.34 11.66 -3.55
C PHE A 26 -22.45 11.07 -2.65
N HIS A 27 -22.15 9.96 -1.99
CA HIS A 27 -22.95 9.40 -0.90
C HIS A 27 -22.24 9.63 0.44
N LEU A 28 -23.02 9.66 1.52
CA LEU A 28 -22.49 9.86 2.87
C LEU A 28 -22.55 8.58 3.71
N THR A 29 -21.45 8.31 4.40
CA THR A 29 -21.37 7.31 5.47
C THR A 29 -21.01 7.98 6.78
N ALA A 30 -21.78 7.72 7.83
CA ALA A 30 -21.50 8.16 9.18
C ALA A 30 -20.59 7.17 9.91
N SER A 31 -19.59 7.70 10.60
CA SER A 31 -18.73 6.97 11.54
C SER A 31 -18.87 7.56 12.94
N GLY A 32 -18.66 6.74 13.97
CA GLY A 32 -19.03 7.04 15.36
C GLY A 32 -20.19 6.15 15.82
N GLY A 33 -20.83 6.51 16.92
CA GLY A 33 -22.03 5.82 17.40
C GLY A 33 -23.26 6.66 17.09
N PRO A 34 -24.37 6.10 16.56
CA PRO A 34 -24.38 4.96 15.65
C PRO A 34 -23.81 5.37 14.27
N GLY A 35 -22.95 4.53 13.70
CA GLY A 35 -22.43 4.67 12.34
C GLY A 35 -23.33 3.95 11.32
N GLY A 36 -23.08 4.19 10.04
CA GLY A 36 -23.79 3.55 8.94
C GLY A 36 -24.00 4.47 7.74
N ILE A 37 -24.66 3.94 6.71
CA ILE A 37 -25.02 4.72 5.52
C ILE A 37 -26.01 5.81 5.93
N VAL A 38 -25.82 7.02 5.41
CA VAL A 38 -26.80 8.09 5.50
C VAL A 38 -27.84 7.88 4.40
N GLY A 39 -29.02 7.41 4.79
CA GLY A 39 -30.18 7.32 3.93
C GLY A 39 -31.03 8.58 3.99
N GLN A 40 -32.02 8.65 3.11
CA GLN A 40 -32.99 9.74 3.08
C GLN A 40 -34.41 9.18 2.99
N LEU A 41 -35.32 9.73 3.77
CA LEU A 41 -36.75 9.42 3.71
C LEU A 41 -37.42 10.11 2.50
N SER A 42 -38.60 9.64 2.10
CA SER A 42 -39.34 10.21 0.97
C SER A 42 -39.68 11.69 1.18
N ASP A 43 -39.84 12.13 2.42
CA ASP A 43 -40.09 13.53 2.79
C ASP A 43 -38.83 14.42 2.78
N GLY A 44 -37.63 13.83 2.71
CA GLY A 44 -36.36 14.57 2.62
C GLY A 44 -35.45 14.46 3.83
N GLN A 45 -35.91 13.86 4.93
CA GLN A 45 -35.10 13.74 6.14
C GLN A 45 -33.92 12.78 5.95
N ASN A 46 -32.70 13.24 6.24
CA ASN A 46 -31.50 12.41 6.19
C ASN A 46 -31.29 11.71 7.54
N ARG A 47 -31.09 10.38 7.51
CA ARG A 47 -31.02 9.54 8.71
C ARG A 47 -29.96 8.44 8.61
N ILE A 48 -29.43 8.05 9.76
CA ILE A 48 -28.55 6.89 9.91
C ILE A 48 -29.34 5.73 10.53
N GLY A 49 -29.08 4.51 10.06
CA GLY A 49 -29.53 3.28 10.72
C GLY A 49 -31.02 2.95 10.63
N GLN A 50 -31.85 3.87 10.13
CA GLN A 50 -33.24 3.55 9.82
C GLN A 50 -33.29 2.68 8.57
N GLY A 51 -34.06 1.59 8.60
CA GLY A 51 -34.45 0.94 7.37
C GLY A 51 -35.95 0.78 7.23
N MET A 52 -36.38 0.69 5.98
CA MET A 52 -37.75 0.35 5.63
C MET A 52 -37.96 -1.15 5.83
N LEU A 53 -39.10 -1.49 6.43
CA LEU A 53 -39.66 -2.84 6.40
C LEU A 53 -40.09 -3.17 4.97
N ILE A 54 -39.19 -3.73 4.17
CA ILE A 54 -39.57 -4.62 3.06
C ILE A 54 -38.70 -5.86 3.19
N LEU A 55 -39.36 -7.02 3.23
CA LEU A 55 -38.84 -8.36 3.49
C LEU A 55 -37.36 -8.58 3.09
N TYR A 56 -36.54 -8.84 4.11
CA TYR A 56 -35.13 -9.31 4.06
C TYR A 56 -34.09 -8.27 3.58
N ILE A 57 -33.35 -7.72 4.57
CA ILE A 57 -32.25 -6.74 4.52
C ILE A 57 -32.72 -5.27 4.61
N VAL A 58 -32.49 -4.69 5.78
CA VAL A 58 -32.92 -3.37 6.23
C VAL A 58 -31.83 -2.35 5.91
N CYS A 59 -31.92 -1.65 4.77
CA CYS A 59 -31.11 -0.45 4.52
C CYS A 59 -31.95 0.55 3.72
N LEU A 60 -32.10 1.78 4.22
CA LEU A 60 -32.49 2.88 3.33
C LEU A 60 -31.43 2.96 2.22
N PRO A 61 -31.82 3.11 0.94
CA PRO A 61 -30.84 3.36 -0.10
C PRO A 61 -30.01 4.58 0.28
N GLY A 62 -28.70 4.49 0.09
CA GLY A 62 -27.79 5.60 0.39
C GLY A 62 -28.26 6.84 -0.36
N ALA A 63 -28.40 7.95 0.36
CA ALA A 63 -28.79 9.20 -0.25
C ALA A 63 -27.62 9.74 -1.08
N GLN A 64 -27.91 10.14 -2.32
CA GLN A 64 -26.97 10.84 -3.17
C GLN A 64 -27.14 12.34 -2.99
N TYR A 65 -26.02 13.03 -2.81
CA TYR A 65 -25.93 14.48 -2.67
C TYR A 65 -25.02 15.03 -3.77
N CYS A 66 -25.36 16.20 -4.29
CA CYS A 66 -24.56 16.92 -5.25
C CYS A 66 -24.20 18.30 -4.67
N ILE A 67 -22.91 18.61 -4.59
CA ILE A 67 -22.39 19.87 -4.04
C ILE A 67 -22.04 20.85 -5.14
N ASP A 68 -22.46 22.10 -4.97
CA ASP A 68 -22.11 23.22 -5.84
C ASP A 68 -20.85 23.97 -5.37
N SER A 69 -20.46 25.01 -6.11
CA SER A 69 -19.27 25.83 -5.82
C SER A 69 -19.37 26.66 -4.52
N LYS A 70 -20.56 26.84 -3.95
CA LYS A 70 -20.80 27.57 -2.69
C LYS A 70 -20.92 26.63 -1.49
N GLY A 71 -20.89 25.33 -1.72
CA GLY A 71 -21.14 24.33 -0.69
C GLY A 71 -22.61 24.11 -0.41
N GLY A 72 -23.50 24.47 -1.34
CA GLY A 72 -24.89 24.08 -1.33
C GLY A 72 -25.04 22.61 -1.77
N LEU A 73 -25.82 21.83 -1.02
CA LEU A 73 -26.10 20.43 -1.35
C LEU A 73 -27.52 20.29 -1.91
N THR A 74 -27.68 19.52 -2.98
CA THR A 74 -28.98 19.04 -3.47
C THR A 74 -29.03 17.52 -3.48
N ASP A 75 -30.17 16.92 -3.17
CA ASP A 75 -30.33 15.46 -3.31
C ASP A 75 -30.59 15.02 -4.76
N GLN A 76 -30.71 13.71 -4.99
CA GLN A 76 -31.01 13.12 -6.30
C GLN A 76 -32.33 13.58 -6.93
N SER A 77 -33.27 14.08 -6.13
CA SER A 77 -34.55 14.62 -6.58
C SER A 77 -34.49 16.13 -6.83
N GLY A 78 -33.31 16.75 -6.68
CA GLY A 78 -33.10 18.18 -6.85
C GLY A 78 -33.61 19.02 -5.67
N ARG A 79 -33.90 18.41 -4.52
CA ARG A 79 -34.30 19.14 -3.30
C ARG A 79 -33.08 19.77 -2.66
N GLY A 80 -33.16 21.05 -2.30
CA GLY A 80 -32.07 21.71 -1.60
C GLY A 80 -31.96 21.20 -0.17
N CYS A 81 -30.77 20.78 0.21
CA CYS A 81 -30.47 20.33 1.55
C CYS A 81 -30.20 21.52 2.47
N ILE A 82 -30.86 21.54 3.60
CA ILE A 82 -30.85 22.60 4.58
C ILE A 82 -30.42 22.09 5.95
N LEU A 83 -30.02 23.03 6.80
CA LEU A 83 -29.95 22.85 8.24
C LEU A 83 -31.14 23.57 8.86
N THR A 84 -32.15 22.82 9.29
CA THR A 84 -33.43 23.42 9.71
C THR A 84 -33.30 24.36 10.88
N PRO A 85 -33.88 25.57 10.84
CA PRO A 85 -34.04 26.37 12.04
C PRO A 85 -35.14 25.79 12.95
N PRO A 86 -34.98 25.78 14.28
CA PRO A 86 -33.79 26.17 15.05
C PRO A 86 -32.84 25.00 15.34
N THR A 87 -33.16 23.78 14.94
CA THR A 87 -32.53 22.55 15.44
C THR A 87 -31.27 22.12 14.68
N THR A 88 -31.00 22.76 13.54
CA THR A 88 -29.91 22.46 12.61
C THR A 88 -29.95 21.04 12.02
N GLN A 89 -31.15 20.47 11.87
CA GLN A 89 -31.31 19.13 11.29
C GLN A 89 -30.91 19.15 9.82
N PHE A 90 -30.09 18.18 9.41
CA PHE A 90 -29.73 17.98 8.01
C PHE A 90 -30.85 17.23 7.28
N GLN A 91 -31.52 17.90 6.34
CA GLN A 91 -32.60 17.35 5.52
C GLN A 91 -32.65 18.04 4.16
N CYS A 92 -33.28 17.44 3.16
CA CYS A 92 -33.45 18.05 1.83
C CYS A 92 -34.91 18.20 1.47
N ASP A 93 -35.40 19.44 1.51
CA ASP A 93 -36.82 19.74 1.42
C ASP A 93 -37.23 20.18 0.02
N GLN A 94 -38.44 19.83 -0.39
CA GLN A 94 -38.95 20.21 -1.70
C GLN A 94 -39.06 21.73 -1.83
N GLY A 95 -38.41 22.29 -2.85
CA GLY A 95 -38.39 23.74 -3.11
C GLY A 95 -37.48 24.55 -2.18
N ALA A 96 -36.77 23.92 -1.24
CA ALA A 96 -35.80 24.62 -0.42
C ALA A 96 -34.56 25.01 -1.24
N SER A 97 -34.03 26.20 -0.96
CA SER A 97 -32.70 26.59 -1.43
C SER A 97 -31.64 25.93 -0.54
N PRO A 98 -30.60 25.30 -1.12
CA PRO A 98 -29.53 24.68 -0.35
C PRO A 98 -28.90 25.63 0.67
N THR A 99 -28.57 25.12 1.86
CA THR A 99 -27.74 25.86 2.81
C THR A 99 -26.28 25.78 2.38
N ASP A 100 -25.68 26.93 2.08
CA ASP A 100 -24.27 27.05 1.70
C ASP A 100 -23.31 26.78 2.87
N GLY A 101 -22.08 26.39 2.52
CA GLY A 101 -20.98 26.21 3.47
C GLY A 101 -20.65 24.77 3.82
N PHE A 102 -21.23 23.77 3.14
CA PHE A 102 -20.67 22.43 3.16
C PHE A 102 -19.37 22.37 2.36
N SER A 103 -18.47 21.47 2.75
CA SER A 103 -17.29 21.16 1.95
C SER A 103 -16.86 19.72 2.18
N VAL A 104 -16.27 19.10 1.16
CA VAL A 104 -15.65 17.79 1.25
C VAL A 104 -14.14 17.98 1.24
N SER A 105 -13.48 17.53 2.31
CA SER A 105 -12.02 17.59 2.42
C SER A 105 -11.35 16.42 1.68
N CYS A 106 -10.02 16.48 1.52
CA CYS A 106 -9.26 15.51 0.74
C CYS A 106 -9.29 14.08 1.30
N ASP A 107 -9.51 13.91 2.59
CA ASP A 107 -9.71 12.58 3.18
C ASP A 107 -11.14 12.04 2.92
N GLY A 108 -12.05 12.88 2.42
CA GLY A 108 -13.46 12.59 2.19
C GLY A 108 -14.36 13.07 3.32
N THR A 109 -13.86 13.68 4.38
CA THR A 109 -14.68 14.16 5.49
C THR A 109 -15.51 15.36 5.04
N LEU A 110 -16.83 15.27 5.25
CA LEU A 110 -17.76 16.38 5.07
C LEU A 110 -17.63 17.33 6.28
N SER A 111 -17.56 18.62 6.02
CA SER A 111 -17.62 19.66 7.04
C SER A 111 -18.72 20.66 6.71
N PHE A 112 -19.28 21.31 7.74
CA PHE A 112 -20.12 22.49 7.59
C PHE A 112 -19.42 23.67 8.23
N LYS A 113 -19.10 24.70 7.43
CA LYS A 113 -18.32 25.89 7.84
C LYS A 113 -17.03 25.53 8.61
N GLY A 114 -16.35 24.47 8.16
CA GLY A 114 -15.11 23.97 8.74
C GLY A 114 -15.28 23.05 9.96
N ASN A 115 -16.50 22.87 10.48
CA ASN A 115 -16.76 21.91 11.55
C ASN A 115 -17.10 20.53 10.97
N THR A 116 -16.35 19.51 11.38
CA THR A 116 -16.53 18.11 10.96
C THR A 116 -17.35 17.28 11.94
N GLU A 117 -17.66 17.84 13.11
CA GLU A 117 -18.40 17.13 14.16
C GLU A 117 -19.91 17.38 13.99
N PHE A 118 -20.64 16.31 13.69
CA PHE A 118 -22.09 16.29 13.65
C PHE A 118 -22.62 15.54 14.86
N LYS A 119 -23.89 15.77 15.19
CA LYS A 119 -24.62 15.03 16.22
C LYS A 119 -25.66 14.14 15.57
N SER A 120 -25.71 12.89 15.99
CA SER A 120 -26.70 11.91 15.60
C SER A 120 -27.59 11.64 16.81
N CYS A 121 -28.90 11.86 16.69
CA CYS A 121 -29.83 11.68 17.81
C CYS A 121 -30.95 10.70 17.46
N PRO A 122 -31.31 9.78 18.37
CA PRO A 122 -32.34 8.78 18.12
C PRO A 122 -33.67 9.47 17.85
N THR A 123 -34.39 9.01 16.83
CA THR A 123 -35.72 9.51 16.47
C THR A 123 -36.83 8.84 17.28
N GLY A 124 -36.55 7.66 17.85
CA GLY A 124 -37.56 6.77 18.41
C GLY A 124 -38.27 5.92 17.36
N ASP A 125 -38.02 6.18 16.07
CA ASP A 125 -38.69 5.53 14.94
C ASP A 125 -37.77 4.52 14.26
N ASN A 126 -38.11 3.23 14.32
CA ASN A 126 -37.47 2.16 13.53
C ASN A 126 -35.93 2.14 13.62
N GLY A 127 -35.37 2.47 14.78
CA GLY A 127 -33.91 2.50 15.01
C GLY A 127 -33.19 3.65 14.29
N GLY A 128 -33.92 4.62 13.74
CA GLY A 128 -33.37 5.74 13.00
C GLY A 128 -32.75 6.82 13.88
N TYR A 129 -31.77 7.52 13.31
CA TYR A 129 -31.13 8.65 13.93
C TYR A 129 -31.06 9.84 12.96
N ASN A 130 -31.56 10.98 13.40
CA ASN A 130 -31.44 12.25 12.66
C ASN A 130 -30.03 12.82 12.84
N ILE A 131 -29.56 13.54 11.83
CA ILE A 131 -28.24 14.18 11.83
C ILE A 131 -28.42 15.70 12.02
N TYR A 132 -27.59 16.29 12.87
CA TYR A 132 -27.60 17.72 13.20
C TYR A 132 -26.18 18.27 13.22
N THR A 133 -26.00 19.57 13.02
CA THR A 133 -24.72 20.23 13.35
C THR A 133 -24.58 20.53 14.84
N THR A 134 -25.69 20.65 15.57
CA THR A 134 -25.72 20.82 17.02
C THR A 134 -26.89 20.01 17.59
N ALA A 135 -26.66 19.33 18.72
CA ALA A 135 -27.71 18.53 19.37
C ALA A 135 -28.89 19.43 19.79
N PRO A 136 -30.14 19.06 19.46
CA PRO A 136 -31.32 19.81 19.90
C PRO A 136 -31.41 19.85 21.44
N ALA A 137 -31.78 21.02 21.97
CA ALA A 137 -31.94 21.18 23.42
C ALA A 137 -33.03 20.25 23.96
N GLY A 138 -32.72 19.53 25.05
CA GLY A 138 -33.66 18.62 25.71
C GLY A 138 -33.78 17.24 25.05
N GLN A 139 -33.11 16.96 23.93
CA GLN A 139 -33.07 15.63 23.33
C GLN A 139 -31.93 14.79 23.93
N GLY A 140 -32.29 13.70 24.62
CA GLY A 140 -31.34 12.73 25.15
C GLY A 140 -30.83 11.74 24.09
N GLY A 141 -29.69 11.10 24.36
CA GLY A 141 -29.16 10.00 23.53
C GLY A 141 -28.43 10.46 22.25
N CYS A 142 -28.21 11.76 22.08
CA CYS A 142 -27.39 12.29 21.00
C CYS A 142 -25.92 11.89 21.15
N VAL A 143 -25.28 11.54 20.05
CA VAL A 143 -23.92 11.02 19.98
C VAL A 143 -23.16 11.67 18.82
N SER A 144 -21.85 11.84 18.97
CA SER A 144 -21.05 12.48 17.93
C SER A 144 -20.79 11.53 16.76
N VAL A 145 -20.98 12.04 15.55
CA VAL A 145 -20.66 11.34 14.30
C VAL A 145 -19.83 12.21 13.38
N LYS A 146 -19.06 11.56 12.52
CA LYS A 146 -18.38 12.18 11.37
C LYS A 146 -18.95 11.61 10.09
N LEU A 147 -19.14 12.46 9.10
CA LEU A 147 -19.69 12.08 7.81
C LEU A 147 -18.57 12.03 6.76
N SER A 148 -18.50 10.94 6.00
CA SER A 148 -17.53 10.73 4.94
C SER A 148 -18.23 10.60 3.59
N ALA A 149 -17.80 11.39 2.62
CA ALA A 149 -18.16 11.31 1.21
C ALA A 149 -17.29 10.27 0.49
N ASP A 150 -17.92 9.51 -0.41
CA ASP A 150 -17.23 8.55 -1.29
C ASP A 150 -16.50 9.21 -2.47
N SER A 151 -16.92 10.41 -2.87
CA SER A 151 -16.40 11.19 -4.01
C SER A 151 -16.17 12.67 -3.64
N CYS A 152 -15.98 13.53 -4.64
CA CYS A 152 -15.90 14.99 -4.52
C CYS A 152 -14.71 15.54 -3.74
N LYS A 153 -13.58 14.87 -3.90
CA LYS A 153 -12.26 15.24 -3.37
C LYS A 153 -11.45 16.05 -4.41
N SER A 154 -12.11 16.76 -5.32
CA SER A 154 -11.47 17.48 -6.44
C SER A 154 -10.67 18.68 -5.94
N GLY A 155 -9.51 18.94 -6.54
CA GLY A 155 -8.58 20.01 -6.09
C GLY A 155 -7.58 19.55 -5.03
N CYS A 156 -7.69 18.31 -4.56
CA CYS A 156 -6.66 17.70 -3.73
C CYS A 156 -5.44 17.35 -4.57
N PRO A 157 -4.21 17.57 -4.04
CA PRO A 157 -3.02 17.02 -4.68
C PRO A 157 -3.24 15.52 -4.88
N ALA A 158 -2.83 15.01 -6.05
CA ALA A 158 -2.96 13.59 -6.36
C ALA A 158 -2.50 12.77 -5.15
N PRO A 159 -3.29 11.75 -4.72
CA PRO A 159 -2.85 10.88 -3.65
C PRO A 159 -1.45 10.40 -3.99
N ALA A 160 -0.51 10.52 -3.04
CA ALA A 160 0.72 9.76 -3.15
C ALA A 160 0.31 8.31 -3.47
N PRO A 161 1.00 7.62 -4.40
CA PRO A 161 0.68 6.24 -4.75
C PRO A 161 0.42 5.47 -3.46
N ALA A 162 -0.72 4.77 -3.39
CA ALA A 162 -1.03 3.93 -2.24
C ALA A 162 0.22 3.10 -1.92
N PRO A 163 0.67 3.03 -0.65
CA PRO A 163 1.81 2.19 -0.32
C PRO A 163 1.51 0.81 -0.89
N ALA A 164 2.45 0.31 -1.70
CA ALA A 164 2.31 -1.01 -2.29
C ALA A 164 1.95 -1.99 -1.17
N PRO A 165 1.03 -2.95 -1.39
CA PRO A 165 0.81 -4.00 -0.41
C PRO A 165 2.17 -4.51 0.04
N ALA A 166 2.38 -4.64 1.36
CA ALA A 166 3.66 -5.06 1.91
C ALA A 166 4.17 -6.26 1.08
N PRO A 167 5.43 -6.23 0.60
CA PRO A 167 5.95 -7.31 -0.22
C PRO A 167 5.63 -8.63 0.49
N LYS A 168 5.03 -9.59 -0.21
CA LYS A 168 4.87 -10.94 0.34
C LYS A 168 6.27 -11.48 0.59
N THR A 169 6.78 -11.34 1.80
CA THR A 169 8.09 -11.87 2.20
C THR A 169 7.95 -13.34 2.47
N CYS A 170 8.81 -14.16 1.87
CA CYS A 170 8.82 -15.57 2.21
C CYS A 170 9.43 -15.75 3.61
N PRO A 171 8.91 -16.69 4.41
CA PRO A 171 9.47 -16.97 5.72
C PRO A 171 10.95 -17.33 5.60
N ALA A 172 11.79 -16.81 6.49
CA ALA A 172 13.21 -17.16 6.52
C ALA A 172 13.46 -18.62 6.92
N ALA A 173 12.47 -19.28 7.52
CA ALA A 173 12.56 -20.68 7.89
C ALA A 173 12.55 -21.58 6.65
N LEU A 174 13.48 -22.53 6.60
CA LEU A 174 13.60 -23.51 5.51
C LEU A 174 12.55 -24.64 5.62
N THR A 175 11.31 -24.30 5.93
CA THR A 175 10.20 -25.26 6.12
C THR A 175 9.39 -25.53 4.85
N GLY A 176 9.63 -24.75 3.79
CA GLY A 176 8.98 -24.87 2.48
C GLY A 176 9.97 -25.12 1.35
N THR A 177 9.64 -24.70 0.13
CA THR A 177 10.58 -24.74 -1.00
C THR A 177 11.70 -23.73 -0.78
N TYR A 178 12.94 -24.19 -0.87
CA TYR A 178 14.13 -23.34 -0.79
C TYR A 178 15.24 -23.87 -1.69
N GLU A 179 16.16 -22.97 -2.05
CA GLU A 179 17.39 -23.28 -2.78
C GLU A 179 18.61 -23.01 -1.90
N TYR A 180 19.59 -23.90 -2.00
CA TYR A 180 20.93 -23.72 -1.45
C TYR A 180 21.89 -23.29 -2.58
N PRO A 181 23.05 -22.70 -2.25
CA PRO A 181 23.95 -22.22 -3.29
C PRO A 181 24.59 -23.41 -4.03
N HIS A 182 24.56 -23.33 -5.35
CA HIS A 182 25.16 -24.32 -6.25
C HIS A 182 26.63 -24.00 -6.57
N LEU A 183 27.08 -22.79 -6.21
CA LEU A 183 28.47 -22.36 -6.29
C LEU A 183 28.75 -21.31 -5.22
N ILE A 184 29.89 -21.44 -4.54
CA ILE A 184 30.43 -20.44 -3.62
C ILE A 184 31.86 -20.15 -4.05
N VAL A 185 32.20 -18.91 -4.40
CA VAL A 185 33.55 -18.53 -4.84
C VAL A 185 34.03 -17.32 -4.06
N PRO A 186 35.15 -17.44 -3.31
CA PRO A 186 35.75 -16.28 -2.69
C PRO A 186 36.54 -15.47 -3.71
N VAL A 187 36.50 -14.16 -3.57
CA VAL A 187 37.33 -13.20 -4.30
C VAL A 187 38.09 -12.34 -3.30
N ASP A 188 39.37 -12.07 -3.56
CA ASP A 188 40.24 -11.34 -2.65
C ASP A 188 40.84 -10.12 -3.35
N SER A 189 40.54 -8.93 -2.84
CA SER A 189 41.10 -7.66 -3.34
C SER A 189 42.63 -7.61 -3.24
N LYS A 190 43.24 -8.38 -2.32
CA LYS A 190 44.70 -8.50 -2.22
C LYS A 190 45.32 -9.48 -3.21
N GLN A 191 44.52 -10.32 -3.85
CA GLN A 191 44.95 -11.27 -4.89
C GLN A 191 44.00 -11.18 -6.09
N PRO A 192 43.97 -10.02 -6.78
CA PRO A 192 42.82 -9.65 -7.57
C PRO A 192 42.61 -10.48 -8.86
N ASP A 193 43.67 -11.14 -9.34
CA ASP A 193 43.64 -12.01 -10.52
C ASP A 193 43.60 -13.50 -10.18
N LYS A 194 43.53 -13.87 -8.90
CA LYS A 194 43.49 -15.27 -8.47
C LYS A 194 42.05 -15.78 -8.48
N ALA A 195 41.82 -16.87 -9.22
CA ALA A 195 40.60 -17.66 -9.11
C ALA A 195 40.80 -18.73 -8.03
N PHE A 196 40.01 -18.67 -6.97
CA PHE A 196 40.09 -19.63 -5.86
C PHE A 196 39.29 -20.91 -6.12
N GLY A 197 38.52 -20.95 -7.21
CA GLY A 197 37.62 -22.07 -7.49
C GLY A 197 36.40 -22.08 -6.57
N THR A 198 35.54 -23.08 -6.79
CA THR A 198 34.40 -23.33 -5.91
C THR A 198 34.88 -23.76 -4.54
N GLN A 199 34.20 -23.31 -3.51
CA GLN A 199 34.43 -23.62 -2.11
C GLN A 199 33.10 -24.05 -1.47
N TYR A 200 33.18 -24.51 -0.23
CA TYR A 200 32.00 -24.83 0.59
C TYR A 200 31.72 -23.78 1.66
N ASN A 201 32.65 -22.83 1.84
CA ASN A 201 32.57 -21.83 2.90
C ASN A 201 32.19 -20.46 2.34
N GLY A 202 31.26 -19.80 3.02
CA GLY A 202 31.11 -18.36 2.91
C GLY A 202 32.16 -17.67 3.78
N THR A 203 32.92 -16.75 3.21
CA THR A 203 33.93 -15.93 3.90
C THR A 203 33.78 -14.45 3.54
N VAL A 204 33.68 -13.60 4.56
CA VAL A 204 33.79 -12.14 4.41
C VAL A 204 34.82 -11.60 5.37
N SER A 205 35.64 -10.68 4.89
CA SER A 205 36.61 -9.91 5.68
C SER A 205 36.94 -8.62 4.95
N GLY A 206 37.78 -7.76 5.55
CA GLY A 206 38.18 -6.50 4.94
C GLY A 206 38.88 -6.62 3.56
N SER A 207 39.28 -7.81 3.10
CA SER A 207 39.75 -8.00 1.71
C SER A 207 39.04 -9.09 0.91
N VAL A 208 38.36 -10.02 1.58
CA VAL A 208 37.72 -11.19 0.96
C VAL A 208 36.20 -11.00 0.93
N SER A 209 35.61 -11.24 -0.24
CA SER A 209 34.16 -11.32 -0.45
C SER A 209 33.81 -12.71 -0.95
N SER A 210 32.56 -13.16 -0.75
CA SER A 210 32.09 -14.46 -1.25
C SER A 210 30.93 -14.26 -2.20
N LEU A 211 31.06 -14.87 -3.38
CA LEU A 211 30.04 -14.89 -4.42
C LEU A 211 29.28 -16.20 -4.37
N PHE A 212 27.95 -16.14 -4.44
CA PHE A 212 27.05 -17.29 -4.36
C PHE A 212 26.19 -17.36 -5.61
N ASN A 213 26.08 -18.53 -6.24
CA ASN A 213 25.07 -18.74 -7.27
C ASN A 213 23.94 -19.64 -6.79
N PHE A 214 22.73 -19.35 -7.27
CA PHE A 214 21.55 -20.18 -7.09
C PHE A 214 20.93 -20.46 -8.46
N ASP A 215 20.62 -21.73 -8.71
CA ASP A 215 19.86 -22.15 -9.88
C ASP A 215 18.38 -22.15 -9.50
N ILE A 216 17.60 -21.23 -10.05
CA ILE A 216 16.18 -21.10 -9.70
C ILE A 216 15.36 -21.98 -10.65
N PRO A 217 14.59 -22.96 -10.15
CA PRO A 217 13.79 -23.86 -11.00
C PRO A 217 12.76 -23.11 -11.86
N THR A 218 12.51 -23.60 -13.08
CA THR A 218 11.46 -23.05 -13.97
C THR A 218 10.06 -23.10 -13.32
N SER A 219 9.82 -24.05 -12.41
CA SER A 219 8.58 -24.18 -11.64
C SER A 219 8.30 -23.02 -10.70
N ASP A 220 9.29 -22.16 -10.44
CA ASP A 220 9.15 -20.99 -9.57
C ASP A 220 8.84 -19.70 -10.34
N ASN A 221 8.64 -19.78 -11.66
CA ASN A 221 8.15 -18.65 -12.44
C ASN A 221 6.81 -18.12 -11.90
N GLY A 222 6.75 -16.81 -11.72
CA GLY A 222 5.57 -16.13 -11.15
C GLY A 222 5.47 -16.24 -9.62
N LYS A 223 6.40 -16.92 -8.95
CA LYS A 223 6.55 -16.92 -7.50
C LYS A 223 7.46 -15.79 -7.04
N THR A 224 7.54 -15.63 -5.74
CA THR A 224 8.35 -14.69 -4.98
C THR A 224 9.50 -15.44 -4.31
N CYS A 225 10.69 -14.90 -4.46
CA CYS A 225 11.92 -15.40 -3.87
C CYS A 225 12.36 -14.43 -2.77
N SER A 226 12.88 -14.95 -1.66
CA SER A 226 13.54 -14.13 -0.65
C SER A 226 14.96 -14.63 -0.40
N LEU A 227 15.93 -13.73 -0.46
CA LEU A 227 17.31 -13.99 -0.05
C LEU A 227 17.37 -13.98 1.46
N VAL A 228 17.79 -15.08 2.05
CA VAL A 228 17.83 -15.24 3.51
C VAL A 228 19.22 -15.64 3.95
N PHE A 229 19.69 -15.03 5.03
CA PHE A 229 20.93 -15.37 5.70
C PHE A 229 20.61 -15.92 7.09
N LEU A 230 21.01 -17.17 7.33
CA LEU A 230 20.74 -17.89 8.57
C LEU A 230 22.03 -17.96 9.38
N PHE A 231 21.99 -17.45 10.60
CA PHE A 231 23.16 -17.38 11.46
C PHE A 231 22.82 -17.92 12.86
N PRO A 232 22.78 -19.24 13.06
CA PRO A 232 22.41 -19.84 14.33
C PRO A 232 23.51 -19.63 15.39
N GLN A 233 23.19 -19.94 16.64
CA GLN A 233 24.21 -20.00 17.68
C GLN A 233 25.12 -21.19 17.42
N LYS A 234 26.42 -21.05 17.74
CA LYS A 234 27.42 -22.11 17.50
C LYS A 234 27.06 -23.44 18.17
N GLN A 235 26.42 -23.38 19.34
CA GLN A 235 25.96 -24.55 20.08
C GLN A 235 24.82 -25.33 19.40
N ASN A 236 24.14 -24.73 18.41
CA ASN A 236 23.08 -25.37 17.65
C ASN A 236 23.59 -26.06 16.37
N LEU A 237 24.88 -25.91 16.05
CA LEU A 237 25.49 -26.52 14.88
C LEU A 237 26.07 -27.89 15.23
N GLU A 238 25.79 -28.89 14.40
CA GLU A 238 26.29 -30.25 14.57
C GLU A 238 27.37 -30.60 13.55
N THR A 239 27.10 -30.30 12.28
CA THR A 239 27.98 -30.65 11.13
C THR A 239 28.70 -29.44 10.54
N SER A 240 28.44 -28.24 11.08
CA SER A 240 29.06 -26.98 10.67
C SER A 240 29.65 -26.22 11.85
N SER A 241 30.37 -25.15 11.55
CA SER A 241 30.96 -24.23 12.51
C SER A 241 31.21 -22.90 11.83
N PHE A 242 31.42 -21.86 12.64
CA PHE A 242 31.84 -20.56 12.15
C PHE A 242 32.94 -19.94 13.02
N ALA A 243 33.70 -19.05 12.38
CA ALA A 243 34.55 -18.06 13.00
C ALA A 243 33.93 -16.68 12.75
N PHE A 244 33.73 -15.89 13.81
CA PHE A 244 33.10 -14.58 13.74
C PHE A 244 33.78 -13.59 14.69
N SER A 245 34.06 -12.39 14.21
CA SER A 245 34.60 -11.26 14.98
C SER A 245 34.25 -9.93 14.32
N GLY A 246 34.41 -8.83 15.05
CA GLY A 246 34.11 -7.48 14.56
C GLY A 246 32.67 -7.04 14.81
N THR A 247 32.23 -6.00 14.11
CA THR A 247 30.91 -5.36 14.28
C THR A 247 29.72 -6.17 13.73
N GLY A 248 29.96 -7.07 12.78
CA GLY A 248 28.93 -7.89 12.13
C GLY A 248 28.26 -7.24 10.92
N GLY A 249 28.78 -6.14 10.38
CA GLY A 249 28.26 -5.53 9.16
C GLY A 249 28.62 -6.35 7.92
N ILE A 250 27.61 -6.87 7.23
CA ILE A 250 27.77 -7.55 5.93
C ILE A 250 26.90 -6.83 4.91
N ASP A 251 27.50 -6.38 3.83
CA ASP A 251 26.81 -5.85 2.64
C ASP A 251 26.39 -7.00 1.74
N PHE A 252 25.13 -6.97 1.30
CA PHE A 252 24.55 -7.97 0.41
C PHE A 252 24.16 -7.32 -0.90
N ALA A 253 24.49 -7.97 -2.02
CA ALA A 253 24.11 -7.49 -3.34
C ALA A 253 23.75 -8.63 -4.29
N MET A 254 22.78 -8.40 -5.17
CA MET A 254 22.54 -9.24 -6.34
C MET A 254 23.46 -8.78 -7.48
N LEU A 255 24.12 -9.73 -8.12
CA LEU A 255 25.02 -9.51 -9.24
C LEU A 255 24.24 -9.38 -10.57
N LYS A 256 24.84 -8.72 -11.56
CA LYS A 256 24.30 -8.62 -12.93
C LYS A 256 24.26 -9.98 -13.66
N GLY A 257 24.95 -10.98 -13.15
CA GLY A 257 24.99 -12.33 -13.66
C GLY A 257 25.67 -13.28 -12.66
N PRO A 258 25.56 -14.60 -12.87
CA PRO A 258 26.19 -15.59 -12.01
C PRO A 258 27.72 -15.53 -12.10
N ALA A 259 28.39 -15.89 -11.01
CA ALA A 259 29.83 -16.12 -10.99
C ALA A 259 30.18 -17.49 -11.60
N SER A 260 31.47 -17.78 -11.77
CA SER A 260 31.99 -19.07 -12.20
C SER A 260 33.16 -19.51 -11.31
N SER A 261 33.59 -20.76 -11.41
CA SER A 261 34.78 -21.25 -10.71
C SER A 261 36.08 -20.54 -11.13
N SER A 262 36.09 -19.84 -12.27
CA SER A 262 37.20 -19.02 -12.75
C SER A 262 37.08 -17.54 -12.36
N THR A 263 36.08 -17.18 -11.57
CA THR A 263 35.89 -15.79 -11.13
C THR A 263 37.01 -15.37 -10.16
N THR A 264 37.50 -14.16 -10.36
CA THR A 264 38.53 -13.46 -9.60
C THR A 264 37.94 -12.14 -9.09
N TYR A 265 38.68 -11.40 -8.27
CA TYR A 265 38.25 -10.07 -7.89
C TYR A 265 38.06 -9.17 -9.12
N ASN A 266 39.03 -9.14 -10.05
CA ASN A 266 38.99 -8.22 -11.19
C ASN A 266 37.92 -8.54 -12.23
N ASN A 267 37.54 -9.81 -12.40
CA ASN A 267 36.58 -10.22 -13.44
C ASN A 267 35.18 -10.54 -12.90
N ARG A 268 34.92 -10.36 -11.60
CA ARG A 268 33.64 -10.68 -10.99
C ARG A 268 32.48 -9.93 -11.66
N PRO A 269 31.29 -10.55 -11.76
CA PRO A 269 30.11 -9.85 -12.21
C PRO A 269 29.90 -8.55 -11.43
N GLY A 270 29.55 -7.46 -12.12
CA GLY A 270 29.22 -6.21 -11.43
C GLY A 270 27.96 -6.34 -10.58
N VAL A 271 27.81 -5.48 -9.57
CA VAL A 271 26.58 -5.38 -8.78
C VAL A 271 25.43 -4.91 -9.68
N GLY A 272 24.34 -5.66 -9.67
CA GLY A 272 23.07 -5.29 -10.30
C GLY A 272 22.20 -4.49 -9.34
N THR A 273 21.95 -5.05 -8.16
CA THR A 273 21.14 -4.45 -7.09
C THR A 273 21.85 -4.58 -5.75
N GLY A 274 22.13 -3.46 -5.09
CA GLY A 274 22.63 -3.47 -3.71
C GLY A 274 21.46 -3.54 -2.72
N TYR A 275 21.54 -4.45 -1.74
CA TYR A 275 20.58 -4.56 -0.65
C TYR A 275 21.06 -3.87 0.64
N GLY A 276 22.33 -3.44 0.67
CA GLY A 276 22.91 -2.70 1.77
C GLY A 276 23.44 -3.59 2.88
N VAL A 277 23.89 -2.92 3.95
CA VAL A 277 24.54 -3.57 5.09
C VAL A 277 23.51 -4.06 6.09
N THR A 278 23.53 -5.37 6.36
CA THR A 278 22.81 -5.98 7.48
C THR A 278 23.79 -6.28 8.60
N LYS A 279 23.45 -5.87 9.83
CA LYS A 279 24.23 -6.17 11.03
C LYS A 279 23.84 -7.54 11.57
N VAL A 280 24.68 -8.54 11.30
CA VAL A 280 24.43 -9.93 11.66
C VAL A 280 25.05 -10.30 13.01
N ALA A 281 24.39 -11.20 13.73
CA ALA A 281 24.87 -11.79 14.97
C ALA A 281 24.37 -13.23 15.12
N PRO A 282 25.13 -14.13 15.77
CA PRO A 282 24.69 -15.50 16.01
C PRO A 282 23.35 -15.58 16.77
N GLY A 283 22.54 -16.57 16.41
CA GLY A 283 21.19 -16.81 16.95
C GLY A 283 20.06 -16.12 16.20
N ASN A 284 20.28 -15.63 14.98
CA ASN A 284 19.29 -14.86 14.21
C ASN A 284 19.12 -15.40 12.79
N SER A 285 17.98 -15.04 12.20
CA SER A 285 17.66 -15.27 10.78
C SER A 285 17.31 -13.93 10.14
N TYR A 286 17.87 -13.67 8.96
CA TYR A 286 17.74 -12.40 8.27
C TYR A 286 17.13 -12.59 6.90
N THR A 287 15.98 -11.98 6.64
CA THR A 287 15.49 -11.79 5.26
C THR A 287 16.14 -10.53 4.70
N ILE A 288 17.06 -10.71 3.76
CA ILE A 288 17.87 -9.64 3.18
C ILE A 288 17.08 -8.88 2.11
N ALA A 289 16.42 -9.63 1.23
CA ALA A 289 15.67 -9.06 0.13
C ALA A 289 14.56 -10.00 -0.33
N THR A 290 13.54 -9.43 -0.98
CA THR A 290 12.46 -10.17 -1.62
C THR A 290 12.30 -9.66 -3.05
N PHE A 291 12.21 -10.58 -4.01
CA PHE A 291 12.17 -10.28 -5.45
C PHE A 291 11.41 -11.37 -6.22
N PRO A 292 10.90 -11.10 -7.44
CA PRO A 292 10.29 -12.13 -8.27
C PRO A 292 11.28 -13.25 -8.60
N CYS A 293 10.88 -14.51 -8.50
CA CYS A 293 11.76 -15.63 -8.84
C CYS A 293 12.07 -15.65 -10.34
N PRO A 294 13.36 -15.60 -10.74
CA PRO A 294 13.77 -15.73 -12.14
C PRO A 294 13.86 -17.20 -12.53
N GLY A 295 12.72 -17.88 -12.61
CA GLY A 295 12.65 -19.32 -12.86
C GLY A 295 13.33 -19.73 -14.17
N GLY A 296 14.11 -20.81 -14.10
CA GLY A 296 14.92 -21.34 -15.20
C GLY A 296 16.26 -20.63 -15.41
N SER A 297 16.68 -19.79 -14.46
CA SER A 297 17.93 -19.00 -14.56
C SER A 297 18.82 -19.20 -13.34
N ALA A 298 20.13 -19.09 -13.56
CA ALA A 298 21.12 -18.96 -12.49
C ALA A 298 21.28 -17.48 -12.12
N ILE A 299 21.27 -17.18 -10.83
CA ILE A 299 21.49 -15.83 -10.29
C ILE A 299 22.65 -15.81 -9.30
N GLY A 300 23.36 -14.68 -9.24
CA GLY A 300 24.52 -14.47 -8.38
C GLY A 300 24.29 -13.45 -7.27
N PHE A 301 24.88 -13.66 -6.10
CA PHE A 301 24.93 -12.71 -4.99
C PHE A 301 26.35 -12.51 -4.50
N ASP A 302 26.64 -11.31 -3.99
CA ASP A 302 27.90 -10.95 -3.34
C ASP A 302 27.64 -10.63 -1.86
N LEU A 303 28.44 -11.26 -1.00
CA LEU A 303 28.57 -10.91 0.41
C LEU A 303 29.95 -10.28 0.61
N SER A 304 29.96 -9.04 1.07
CA SER A 304 31.18 -8.28 1.34
C SER A 304 31.08 -7.50 2.64
N THR A 305 32.18 -6.90 3.08
CA THR A 305 32.17 -5.99 4.22
C THR A 305 33.14 -4.83 3.99
N SER A 306 32.82 -3.69 4.58
CA SER A 306 33.65 -2.48 4.60
C SER A 306 34.11 -2.10 6.01
N ASP A 307 33.74 -2.87 7.03
CA ASP A 307 34.13 -2.67 8.42
C ASP A 307 35.08 -3.78 8.90
N ASP A 308 35.26 -3.91 10.23
CA ASP A 308 36.17 -4.89 10.83
C ASP A 308 35.58 -6.31 10.94
N THR A 309 34.41 -6.54 10.34
CA THR A 309 33.75 -7.85 10.35
C THR A 309 34.62 -8.90 9.68
N MET A 310 34.82 -10.01 10.38
CA MET A 310 35.29 -11.25 9.79
C MET A 310 34.27 -12.34 10.10
N LEU A 311 33.80 -13.02 9.06
CA LEU A 311 32.94 -14.17 9.18
C LEU A 311 33.42 -15.23 8.19
N SER A 312 33.62 -16.45 8.69
CA SER A 312 33.81 -17.64 7.86
C SER A 312 32.92 -18.76 8.41
N TYR A 313 32.12 -19.39 7.56
CA TYR A 313 31.25 -20.51 7.92
C TYR A 313 31.21 -21.55 6.80
N PHE A 314 30.97 -22.81 7.13
CA PHE A 314 30.66 -23.86 6.16
C PHE A 314 29.16 -23.84 5.87
N GLN A 315 28.76 -23.68 4.60
CA GLN A 315 27.34 -23.64 4.20
C GLN A 315 26.71 -25.01 4.46
N ASP A 316 25.71 -25.07 5.34
CA ASP A 316 25.15 -26.34 5.78
C ASP A 316 23.70 -26.21 6.26
N TYR A 317 22.89 -27.22 5.95
CA TYR A 317 21.49 -27.32 6.34
C TYR A 317 21.28 -28.06 7.67
N ASN A 318 22.17 -28.99 8.05
CA ASN A 318 21.89 -29.96 9.11
C ASN A 318 22.22 -29.47 10.53
N PRO A 319 21.41 -29.88 11.53
CA PRO A 319 19.97 -29.68 11.62
C PRO A 319 19.59 -28.21 11.88
N SER A 320 20.57 -27.36 12.23
CA SER A 320 20.40 -25.91 12.30
C SER A 320 21.11 -25.27 11.11
N PRO A 321 20.37 -24.75 10.12
CA PRO A 321 20.96 -24.25 8.89
C PRO A 321 21.78 -22.98 9.14
N ILE A 322 22.96 -22.92 8.53
CA ILE A 322 23.84 -21.75 8.50
C ILE A 322 24.22 -21.41 7.06
N GLY A 323 24.08 -20.13 6.72
CA GLY A 323 24.52 -19.59 5.44
C GLY A 323 23.43 -18.91 4.66
N LEU A 324 23.65 -18.81 3.35
CA LEU A 324 22.81 -18.06 2.43
C LEU A 324 21.86 -19.00 1.69
N TYR A 325 20.58 -18.66 1.61
CA TYR A 325 19.55 -19.46 0.93
C TYR A 325 18.58 -18.56 0.16
N ILE A 326 17.85 -19.15 -0.77
CA ILE A 326 16.64 -18.56 -1.35
C ILE A 326 15.43 -19.32 -0.85
N THR A 327 14.47 -18.65 -0.25
CA THR A 327 13.15 -19.24 0.10
C THR A 327 12.10 -18.81 -0.90
N VAL A 328 11.14 -19.68 -1.22
CA VAL A 328 10.14 -19.45 -2.27
C VAL A 328 8.71 -19.51 -1.73
N CYS A 329 7.87 -18.57 -2.15
CA CYS A 329 6.44 -18.43 -1.84
C CYS A 329 5.75 -17.61 -2.94
#